data_AF-A0A173W302-F1
#
_entry.id   AF-A0A173W302-F1
#
_cell.length_a   1.000
_cell.length_b   1.000
_cell.length_c   1.000
_cell.angle_alpha   90.00
_cell.angle_beta   90.00
_cell.angle_gamma   90.00
#
_symmetry.space_group_name_H-M   'P 1'
#
loop_
_entity.id
_entity.type
_entity.pdbx_description
1 polymer ?
#
loop_
_entity_poly.entity_id
_entity_poly.type
_entity_poly.pdbx_seq_one_letter_code
_entity_poly.pdbx_strand_id
1 'polypeptide(L)'
;MCTKHYRIVSYALFANEGEPEQSADFLARVRENKVDFLDFMVPGAWGTIWGTTWFEVRGRIDRESVKGRAVELVVDLGWKRHRGPGFQAEGLCYRPDGSVIKAVNPDNCWIPLIDANGVANVELDDAGRFTVYVEAASNPLVEADLPFAPMNLGERADGRPSDYVLTTMDVCAFNQNVFDYLMDLETVTSLMRELKDDDPRYWQLAKALQRSLNTYDERDIAGTLEPAKEKLAGVLSEPAYSSVIHHVAVGHAHIDSAWL
;
A
#
# COMPACT_ATOMS: atom_id res chain seq x y z
N MET A 1 -23.55 -12.95 5.53
CA MET A 1 -23.38 -13.37 4.12
C MET A 1 -22.72 -12.21 3.38
N CYS A 2 -21.40 -12.29 3.16
CA CYS A 2 -20.65 -11.21 2.54
C CYS A 2 -20.80 -11.31 1.02
N THR A 3 -21.67 -10.51 0.42
CA THR A 3 -21.61 -10.27 -1.02
C THR A 3 -20.30 -9.54 -1.30
N LYS A 4 -19.29 -10.26 -1.82
CA LYS A 4 -18.05 -9.64 -2.28
C LYS A 4 -18.40 -8.78 -3.51
N HIS A 5 -18.60 -7.50 -3.29
CA HIS A 5 -19.00 -6.54 -4.32
C HIS A 5 -17.85 -6.18 -5.30
N TYR A 6 -16.66 -6.69 -5.04
CA TYR A 6 -15.48 -6.52 -5.86
C TYR A 6 -14.60 -7.76 -5.66
N ARG A 7 -13.93 -8.21 -6.73
CA ARG A 7 -13.02 -9.36 -6.68
C ARG A 7 -12.00 -9.31 -7.80
N ILE A 8 -10.86 -9.93 -7.57
CA ILE A 8 -10.00 -10.37 -8.66
C ILE A 8 -10.66 -11.55 -9.39
N VAL A 9 -10.51 -11.53 -10.71
CA VAL A 9 -10.99 -12.55 -11.63
C VAL A 9 -9.87 -13.53 -11.94
N SER A 10 -8.65 -13.04 -12.19
CA SER A 10 -7.48 -13.88 -12.45
C SER A 10 -6.19 -13.14 -12.12
N TYR A 11 -5.16 -13.93 -11.77
CA TYR A 11 -3.78 -13.51 -11.74
C TYR A 11 -3.02 -14.34 -12.78
N ALA A 12 -2.16 -13.70 -13.53
CA ALA A 12 -1.20 -14.38 -14.39
C ALA A 12 0.16 -13.71 -14.25
N LEU A 13 1.24 -14.45 -14.45
CA LEU A 13 2.59 -13.92 -14.32
C LEU A 13 3.46 -14.22 -15.53
N PHE A 14 4.45 -13.35 -15.74
CA PHE A 14 5.58 -13.57 -16.64
C PHE A 14 6.85 -13.27 -15.85
N ALA A 15 7.74 -14.26 -15.73
CA ALA A 15 9.03 -14.08 -15.08
C ALA A 15 10.09 -13.75 -16.12
N ASN A 16 10.68 -12.56 -16.02
CA ASN A 16 11.92 -12.24 -16.71
C ASN A 16 13.09 -12.67 -15.81
N GLU A 17 13.71 -13.81 -16.15
CA GLU A 17 14.82 -14.39 -15.39
C GLU A 17 16.15 -13.63 -15.59
N GLY A 18 16.23 -12.78 -16.62
CA GLY A 18 17.43 -12.00 -16.97
C GLY A 18 17.36 -10.56 -16.49
N GLU A 19 18.21 -9.72 -17.10
CA GLU A 19 18.21 -8.29 -16.85
C GLU A 19 16.82 -7.68 -17.15
N PRO A 20 16.38 -6.68 -16.35
CA PRO A 20 15.14 -5.97 -16.62
C PRO A 20 15.12 -5.40 -18.04
N GLU A 21 14.02 -5.60 -18.74
CA GLU A 21 13.74 -4.90 -20.00
C GLU A 21 13.00 -3.59 -19.72
N GLN A 22 12.97 -2.67 -20.68
CA GLN A 22 12.18 -1.44 -20.50
C GLN A 22 10.69 -1.77 -20.41
N SER A 23 10.01 -1.22 -19.41
CA SER A 23 8.58 -1.45 -19.17
C SER A 23 7.70 -1.14 -20.40
N ALA A 24 8.07 -0.13 -21.18
CA ALA A 24 7.36 0.25 -22.40
C ALA A 24 7.43 -0.83 -23.49
N ASP A 25 8.59 -1.49 -23.63
CA ASP A 25 8.82 -2.56 -24.60
C ASP A 25 8.07 -3.83 -24.20
N PHE A 26 8.12 -4.20 -22.91
CA PHE A 26 7.34 -5.32 -22.38
C PHE A 26 5.84 -5.11 -22.65
N LEU A 27 5.28 -3.96 -22.27
CA LEU A 27 3.87 -3.65 -22.45
C LEU A 27 3.46 -3.53 -23.92
N ALA A 28 4.37 -3.14 -24.82
CA ALA A 28 4.12 -3.21 -26.25
C ALA A 28 3.95 -4.67 -26.72
N ARG A 29 4.80 -5.60 -26.27
CA ARG A 29 4.64 -7.04 -26.57
C ARG A 29 3.34 -7.59 -26.01
N VAL A 30 2.94 -7.17 -24.80
CA VAL A 30 1.64 -7.56 -24.22
C VAL A 30 0.49 -7.12 -25.12
N ARG A 31 0.46 -5.85 -25.57
CA ARG A 31 -0.59 -5.33 -26.46
C ARG A 31 -0.63 -6.05 -27.82
N GLU A 32 0.51 -6.52 -28.29
CA GLU A 32 0.63 -7.31 -29.52
C GLU A 32 0.31 -8.81 -29.31
N ASN A 33 -0.09 -9.22 -28.09
CA ASN A 33 -0.30 -10.61 -27.69
C ASN A 33 0.93 -11.51 -27.93
N LYS A 34 2.12 -10.98 -27.65
CA LYS A 34 3.42 -11.68 -27.79
C LYS A 34 4.03 -12.08 -26.45
N VAL A 35 3.24 -12.07 -25.38
CA VAL A 35 3.65 -12.48 -24.03
C VAL A 35 2.73 -13.59 -23.58
N ASP A 36 3.33 -14.75 -23.30
CA ASP A 36 2.62 -15.90 -22.74
C ASP A 36 2.67 -15.81 -21.21
N PHE A 37 1.63 -15.21 -20.63
CA PHE A 37 1.47 -15.25 -19.18
C PHE A 37 1.08 -16.65 -18.72
N LEU A 38 1.65 -17.07 -17.60
CA LEU A 38 1.30 -18.31 -16.90
C LEU A 38 0.27 -18.03 -15.82
N ASP A 39 -0.73 -18.90 -15.68
CA ASP A 39 -1.71 -18.80 -14.59
C ASP A 39 -1.02 -18.79 -13.23
N PHE A 40 -1.46 -17.89 -12.35
CA PHE A 40 -0.90 -17.72 -11.02
C PHE A 40 -1.99 -17.79 -9.95
N MET A 41 -1.62 -18.34 -8.80
CA MET A 41 -2.50 -18.45 -7.63
C MET A 41 -1.95 -17.60 -6.50
N VAL A 42 -2.86 -16.91 -5.80
CA VAL A 42 -2.55 -16.12 -4.61
C VAL A 42 -3.12 -16.83 -3.38
N PRO A 43 -2.32 -17.13 -2.35
CA PRO A 43 -0.88 -16.84 -2.25
C PRO A 43 -0.01 -17.76 -3.13
N GLY A 44 1.17 -17.28 -3.54
CA GLY A 44 2.11 -18.05 -4.38
C GLY A 44 3.54 -17.50 -4.39
N ALA A 45 4.53 -18.38 -4.56
CA ALA A 45 5.93 -18.01 -4.70
C ALA A 45 6.21 -17.41 -6.09
N TRP A 46 7.09 -16.42 -6.18
CA TRP A 46 7.37 -15.71 -7.42
C TRP A 46 8.79 -15.16 -7.48
N GLY A 47 9.21 -14.76 -8.69
CA GLY A 47 10.45 -14.05 -8.92
C GLY A 47 11.72 -14.87 -8.78
N THR A 48 12.80 -14.29 -9.28
CA THR A 48 14.16 -14.81 -9.19
C THR A 48 15.07 -13.73 -8.59
N ILE A 49 16.20 -14.12 -8.01
CA ILE A 49 17.14 -13.17 -7.42
C ILE A 49 17.53 -12.13 -8.50
N TRP A 50 17.31 -10.85 -8.20
CA TRP A 50 17.53 -9.69 -9.10
C TRP A 50 16.66 -9.64 -10.36
N GLY A 51 15.73 -10.58 -10.53
CA GLY A 51 14.84 -10.64 -11.68
C GLY A 51 13.62 -9.73 -11.55
N THR A 52 12.85 -9.66 -12.64
CA THR A 52 11.58 -8.93 -12.70
C THR A 52 10.46 -9.89 -13.02
N THR A 53 9.36 -9.82 -12.28
CA THR A 53 8.11 -10.54 -12.59
C THR A 53 7.00 -9.56 -12.90
N TRP A 54 6.32 -9.79 -14.01
CA TRP A 54 5.15 -9.02 -14.40
C TRP A 54 3.89 -9.78 -14.01
N PHE A 55 3.04 -9.18 -13.18
CA PHE A 55 1.73 -9.72 -12.86
C PHE A 55 0.66 -9.01 -13.69
N GLU A 56 -0.11 -9.77 -14.46
CA GLU A 56 -1.38 -9.32 -15.02
C GLU A 56 -2.48 -9.54 -13.97
N VAL A 57 -3.11 -8.45 -13.54
CA VAL A 57 -4.18 -8.48 -12.55
C VAL A 57 -5.47 -8.03 -13.22
N ARG A 58 -6.41 -8.95 -13.37
CA ARG A 58 -7.73 -8.68 -13.94
C ARG A 58 -8.78 -8.76 -12.85
N GLY A 59 -9.56 -7.70 -12.67
CA GLY A 59 -10.57 -7.63 -11.62
C GLY A 59 -11.89 -7.06 -12.10
N ARG A 60 -12.86 -7.02 -11.18
CA ARG A 60 -14.17 -6.39 -11.41
C ARG A 60 -14.62 -5.62 -10.17
N ILE A 61 -15.14 -4.42 -10.39
CA ILE A 61 -15.70 -3.53 -9.37
C ILE A 61 -17.19 -3.30 -9.68
N ASP A 62 -18.06 -3.64 -8.73
CA ASP A 62 -19.47 -3.21 -8.77
C ASP A 62 -19.55 -1.74 -8.36
N ARG A 63 -19.67 -0.84 -9.35
CA ARG A 63 -19.62 0.61 -9.15
C ARG A 63 -20.72 1.13 -8.24
N GLU A 64 -21.90 0.54 -8.28
CA GLU A 64 -23.02 0.99 -7.44
C GLU A 64 -22.77 0.69 -5.97
N SER A 65 -22.17 -0.47 -5.67
CA SER A 65 -21.86 -0.87 -4.30
C SER A 65 -20.79 0.01 -3.62
N VAL A 66 -19.91 0.65 -4.40
CA VAL A 66 -18.75 1.43 -3.90
C VAL A 66 -18.95 2.93 -4.02
N LYS A 67 -20.14 3.38 -4.41
CA LYS A 67 -20.44 4.80 -4.59
C LYS A 67 -20.09 5.61 -3.33
N GLY A 68 -19.32 6.69 -3.52
CA GLY A 68 -18.85 7.55 -2.44
C GLY A 68 -17.68 6.98 -1.62
N ARG A 69 -17.05 5.88 -2.05
CA ARG A 69 -15.87 5.30 -1.42
C ARG A 69 -14.75 5.16 -2.42
N ALA A 70 -13.53 5.46 -2.00
CA ALA A 70 -12.35 5.10 -2.78
C ALA A 70 -12.21 3.58 -2.84
N VAL A 71 -11.71 3.07 -3.96
CA VAL A 71 -11.47 1.66 -4.21
C VAL A 71 -10.02 1.47 -4.58
N GLU A 72 -9.36 0.55 -3.89
CA GLU A 72 -7.92 0.32 -3.96
C GLU A 72 -7.64 -1.15 -4.24
N LEU A 73 -6.55 -1.43 -4.96
CA LEU A 73 -5.94 -2.75 -4.99
C LEU A 73 -4.86 -2.80 -3.90
N VAL A 74 -5.10 -3.58 -2.85
CA VAL A 74 -4.13 -3.82 -1.78
C VAL A 74 -3.22 -4.96 -2.21
N VAL A 75 -1.92 -4.70 -2.22
CA VAL A 75 -0.87 -5.59 -2.72
C VAL A 75 0.07 -5.94 -1.59
N ASP A 76 0.42 -7.22 -1.46
CA ASP A 76 1.53 -7.68 -0.63
C ASP A 76 2.33 -8.71 -1.43
N LEU A 77 3.50 -8.27 -1.88
CA LEU A 77 4.46 -9.06 -2.66
C LEU A 77 5.26 -10.06 -1.80
N GLY A 78 4.98 -10.17 -0.50
CA GLY A 78 5.71 -11.05 0.42
C GLY A 78 6.82 -10.34 1.17
N TRP A 79 6.66 -9.04 1.38
CA TRP A 79 7.68 -8.16 1.95
C TRP A 79 8.12 -8.58 3.34
N LYS A 80 9.40 -8.38 3.63
CA LYS A 80 9.97 -8.53 4.97
C LYS A 80 9.78 -7.21 5.73
N ARG A 81 8.55 -6.95 6.18
CA ARG A 81 8.16 -5.66 6.82
C ARG A 81 9.05 -5.22 7.98
N HIS A 82 9.62 -6.16 8.74
CA HIS A 82 10.54 -5.86 9.83
C HIS A 82 11.87 -5.22 9.39
N ARG A 83 12.15 -5.16 8.08
CA ARG A 83 13.36 -4.56 7.48
C ARG A 83 13.11 -3.17 6.88
N GLY A 84 11.90 -2.61 7.00
CA GLY A 84 11.55 -1.30 6.41
C GLY A 84 11.30 -1.36 4.89
N PRO A 85 11.07 -0.23 4.21
CA PRO A 85 10.56 -0.22 2.83
C PRO A 85 11.62 -0.36 1.73
N GLY A 86 12.90 -0.18 2.05
CA GLY A 86 14.01 -0.25 1.09
C GLY A 86 14.67 -1.62 1.00
N PHE A 87 15.57 -1.77 0.03
CA PHE A 87 16.53 -2.90 -0.08
C PHE A 87 15.89 -4.29 -0.18
N GLN A 88 14.69 -4.35 -0.73
CA GLN A 88 13.92 -5.57 -0.92
C GLN A 88 12.99 -5.43 -2.12
N ALA A 89 12.08 -6.39 -2.32
CA ALA A 89 11.15 -6.35 -3.43
C ALA A 89 10.31 -5.07 -3.44
N GLU A 90 10.06 -4.56 -4.64
CA GLU A 90 9.24 -3.39 -4.91
C GLU A 90 8.41 -3.63 -6.16
N GLY A 91 7.37 -2.83 -6.35
CA GLY A 91 6.54 -2.93 -7.54
C GLY A 91 6.14 -1.59 -8.12
N LEU A 92 5.88 -1.57 -9.43
CA LEU A 92 5.35 -0.44 -10.15
C LEU A 92 4.12 -0.86 -10.95
N CYS A 93 3.00 -0.17 -10.72
CA CYS A 93 1.74 -0.51 -11.36
C CYS A 93 1.47 0.36 -12.58
N TYR A 94 1.04 -0.29 -13.67
CA TYR A 94 0.78 0.29 -14.97
C TYR A 94 -0.65 0.02 -15.44
N ARG A 95 -1.18 0.95 -16.21
CA ARG A 95 -2.35 0.73 -17.07
C ARG A 95 -1.95 -0.03 -18.35
N PRO A 96 -2.91 -0.62 -19.09
CA PRO A 96 -2.62 -1.31 -20.35
C PRO A 96 -1.98 -0.42 -21.44
N ASP A 97 -2.22 0.90 -21.39
CA ASP A 97 -1.59 1.87 -22.28
C ASP A 97 -0.10 2.14 -21.96
N GLY A 98 0.40 1.63 -20.82
CA GLY A 98 1.77 1.84 -20.35
C GLY A 98 1.96 3.05 -19.44
N SER A 99 0.91 3.81 -19.15
CA SER A 99 0.99 4.88 -18.16
C SER A 99 1.11 4.34 -16.74
N VAL A 100 1.98 4.95 -15.95
CA VAL A 100 2.19 4.61 -14.55
C VAL A 100 0.98 5.05 -13.71
N ILE A 101 0.59 4.20 -12.76
CA ILE A 101 -0.41 4.52 -11.74
C ILE A 101 0.33 4.91 -10.45
N LYS A 102 1.09 3.97 -9.86
CA LYS A 102 1.70 4.14 -8.54
C LYS A 102 2.72 3.03 -8.26
N ALA A 103 3.78 3.35 -7.52
CA ALA A 103 4.71 2.37 -6.95
C ALA A 103 4.16 1.77 -5.64
N VAL A 104 4.53 0.52 -5.36
CA VAL A 104 4.20 -0.20 -4.14
C VAL A 104 5.45 -0.74 -3.44
N ASN A 105 5.44 -0.62 -2.12
CA ASN A 105 6.50 -1.11 -1.23
C ASN A 105 5.87 -1.47 0.13
N PRO A 106 6.63 -2.01 1.10
CA PRO A 106 6.09 -2.50 2.38
C PRO A 106 5.21 -1.50 3.15
N ASP A 107 5.54 -0.21 3.08
CA ASP A 107 4.83 0.88 3.76
C ASP A 107 3.87 1.63 2.83
N ASN A 108 3.78 1.20 1.57
CA ASN A 108 2.96 1.81 0.53
C ASN A 108 2.26 0.73 -0.31
N CYS A 109 1.38 -0.03 0.32
CA CYS A 109 0.89 -1.32 -0.17
C CYS A 109 -0.42 -1.28 -0.99
N TRP A 110 -0.78 -0.15 -1.58
CA TRP A 110 -2.08 0.00 -2.27
C TRP A 110 -1.95 0.74 -3.60
N ILE A 111 -2.86 0.48 -4.53
CA ILE A 111 -2.95 1.14 -5.84
C ILE A 111 -4.36 1.73 -6.01
N PRO A 112 -4.52 3.03 -6.33
CA PRO A 112 -5.84 3.62 -6.55
C PRO A 112 -6.49 3.04 -7.82
N LEU A 113 -7.72 2.54 -7.69
CA LEU A 113 -8.55 2.12 -8.82
C LEU A 113 -9.66 3.14 -9.09
N ILE A 114 -10.35 3.59 -8.04
CA ILE A 114 -11.39 4.63 -8.11
C ILE A 114 -11.22 5.55 -6.89
N ASP A 115 -11.33 6.86 -7.08
CA ASP A 115 -11.33 7.81 -5.95
C ASP A 115 -12.72 7.92 -5.28
N ALA A 116 -12.80 8.66 -4.17
CA ALA A 116 -14.07 8.83 -3.43
C ALA A 116 -15.16 9.59 -4.24
N ASN A 117 -14.77 10.35 -5.27
CA ASN A 117 -15.69 11.04 -6.17
C ASN A 117 -16.18 10.15 -7.32
N GLY A 118 -15.67 8.92 -7.43
CA GLY A 118 -16.00 7.99 -8.50
C GLY A 118 -15.17 8.15 -9.76
N VAL A 119 -14.10 8.95 -9.73
CA VAL A 119 -13.15 9.09 -10.84
C VAL A 119 -12.26 7.84 -10.89
N ALA A 120 -12.28 7.15 -12.02
CA ALA A 120 -11.48 5.95 -12.23
C ALA A 120 -10.02 6.33 -12.53
N ASN A 121 -9.10 5.72 -11.80
CA ASN A 121 -7.66 5.78 -12.06
C ASN A 121 -7.19 4.65 -12.99
N VAL A 122 -8.08 3.72 -13.35
CA VAL A 122 -7.86 2.64 -14.30
C VAL A 122 -8.96 2.64 -15.36
N GLU A 123 -8.69 2.04 -16.51
CA GLU A 123 -9.74 1.79 -17.49
C GLU A 123 -10.74 0.78 -16.92
N LEU A 124 -12.03 1.12 -17.01
CA LEU A 124 -13.14 0.28 -16.60
C LEU A 124 -14.10 0.15 -17.78
N ASP A 125 -14.44 -1.08 -18.16
CA ASP A 125 -15.49 -1.32 -19.14
C ASP A 125 -16.90 -1.20 -18.53
N ASP A 126 -17.93 -1.33 -19.38
CA ASP A 126 -19.34 -1.25 -18.97
C ASP A 126 -19.74 -2.25 -17.88
N ALA A 127 -18.99 -3.34 -17.72
CA ALA A 127 -19.21 -4.35 -16.69
C ALA A 127 -18.35 -4.12 -15.43
N GLY A 128 -17.62 -3.00 -15.38
CA GLY A 128 -16.72 -2.64 -14.29
C GLY A 128 -15.45 -3.48 -14.21
N ARG A 129 -15.03 -4.11 -15.33
CA ARG A 129 -13.78 -4.88 -15.35
C ARG A 129 -12.59 -3.96 -15.61
N PHE A 130 -11.48 -4.26 -14.97
CA PHE A 130 -10.20 -3.58 -15.18
C PHE A 130 -9.08 -4.60 -15.41
N THR A 131 -8.01 -4.12 -16.03
CA THR A 131 -6.72 -4.82 -16.08
C THR A 131 -5.63 -3.83 -15.67
N VAL A 132 -4.73 -4.26 -14.80
CA VAL A 132 -3.49 -3.55 -14.48
C VAL A 132 -2.32 -4.51 -14.54
N TYR A 133 -1.13 -3.97 -14.75
CA TYR A 133 0.12 -4.72 -14.76
C TYR A 133 0.99 -4.26 -13.61
N VAL A 134 1.45 -5.18 -12.76
CA VAL A 134 2.41 -4.88 -11.69
C VAL A 134 3.76 -5.46 -12.09
N GLU A 135 4.69 -4.59 -12.44
CA GLU A 135 6.10 -4.93 -12.59
C GLU A 135 6.70 -5.04 -11.19
N ALA A 136 7.14 -6.23 -10.78
CA ALA A 136 7.70 -6.50 -9.47
C ALA A 136 9.17 -6.90 -9.58
N ALA A 137 10.06 -6.11 -8.99
CA ALA A 137 11.48 -6.44 -8.90
C ALA A 137 11.70 -7.33 -7.68
N SER A 138 12.23 -8.54 -7.87
CA SER A 138 12.52 -9.49 -6.79
C SER A 138 13.93 -9.31 -6.24
N ASN A 139 14.22 -8.08 -5.81
CA ASN A 139 15.48 -7.76 -5.13
C ASN A 139 15.57 -8.57 -3.83
N PRO A 140 16.60 -9.42 -3.66
CA PRO A 140 16.84 -10.07 -2.38
C PRO A 140 17.06 -9.01 -1.30
N LEU A 141 16.93 -9.42 -0.04
CA LEU A 141 17.21 -8.51 1.06
C LEU A 141 18.70 -8.12 1.04
N VAL A 142 18.98 -6.87 0.67
CA VAL A 142 20.37 -6.42 0.41
C VAL A 142 21.10 -6.03 1.69
N GLU A 143 20.38 -5.71 2.76
CA GLU A 143 20.96 -5.56 4.08
C GLU A 143 20.92 -6.90 4.82
N ALA A 144 22.08 -7.51 5.07
CA ALA A 144 22.19 -8.64 6.00
C ALA A 144 21.89 -8.21 7.45
N ASP A 145 21.85 -9.14 8.40
CA ASP A 145 21.76 -8.80 9.85
C ASP A 145 22.96 -7.95 10.32
N LEU A 146 24.07 -8.01 9.60
CA LEU A 146 25.20 -7.12 9.73
C LEU A 146 25.23 -6.14 8.54
N PRO A 147 25.10 -4.82 8.78
CA PRO A 147 25.21 -3.82 7.73
C PRO A 147 26.51 -3.97 6.94
N PHE A 148 26.43 -3.87 5.61
CA PHE A 148 27.58 -3.91 4.68
C PHE A 148 28.35 -5.24 4.61
N ALA A 149 27.83 -6.32 5.19
CA ALA A 149 28.44 -7.64 5.03
C ALA A 149 28.32 -8.09 3.55
N PRO A 150 29.38 -8.66 2.96
CA PRO A 150 29.31 -9.20 1.60
C PRO A 150 28.19 -10.24 1.47
N MET A 151 27.39 -10.10 0.41
CA MET A 151 26.34 -11.05 0.09
C MET A 151 26.82 -12.07 -0.91
N ASN A 152 26.52 -13.35 -0.67
CA ASN A 152 26.83 -14.44 -1.60
C ASN A 152 25.69 -14.64 -2.64
N LEU A 153 25.20 -13.54 -3.20
CA LEU A 153 24.06 -13.54 -4.12
C LEU A 153 24.47 -13.25 -5.57
N GLY A 154 25.70 -12.82 -5.82
CA GLY A 154 26.13 -12.36 -7.15
C GLY A 154 25.52 -11.00 -7.51
N GLU A 155 26.01 -10.41 -8.60
CA GLU A 155 25.67 -9.03 -9.02
C GLU A 155 24.61 -8.95 -10.13
N ARG A 156 24.06 -10.09 -10.57
CA ARG A 156 23.18 -10.16 -11.75
C ARG A 156 22.05 -11.14 -11.57
N ALA A 157 20.96 -10.90 -12.28
CA ALA A 157 19.87 -11.87 -12.43
C ALA A 157 20.41 -13.17 -13.05
N ASP A 158 20.25 -14.28 -12.32
CA ASP A 158 20.78 -15.59 -12.68
C ASP A 158 19.71 -16.70 -12.67
N GLY A 159 18.44 -16.31 -12.58
CA GLY A 159 17.30 -17.23 -12.59
C GLY A 159 17.10 -18.05 -11.31
N ARG A 160 17.95 -17.91 -10.27
CA ARG A 160 17.69 -18.60 -8.99
C ARG A 160 16.39 -18.11 -8.36
N PRO A 161 15.51 -18.99 -7.84
CA PRO A 161 14.25 -18.56 -7.22
C PRO A 161 14.46 -17.59 -6.06
N SER A 162 13.54 -16.64 -5.91
CA SER A 162 13.50 -15.72 -4.75
C SER A 162 12.72 -16.31 -3.56
N ASP A 163 12.87 -15.71 -2.38
CA ASP A 163 12.14 -16.08 -1.15
C ASP A 163 10.81 -15.30 -0.96
N TYR A 164 10.33 -14.63 -2.01
CA TYR A 164 9.08 -13.88 -1.96
C TYR A 164 7.87 -14.76 -2.25
N VAL A 165 6.83 -14.54 -1.46
CA VAL A 165 5.51 -15.17 -1.63
C VAL A 165 4.50 -14.05 -1.64
N LEU A 166 3.87 -13.80 -2.79
CA LEU A 166 2.79 -12.85 -2.91
C LEU A 166 1.62 -13.39 -2.09
N THR A 167 1.17 -12.62 -1.09
CA THR A 167 0.16 -13.07 -0.12
C THR A 167 -1.24 -12.56 -0.46
N THR A 168 -1.35 -11.32 -0.95
CA THR A 168 -2.61 -10.67 -1.30
C THR A 168 -2.44 -9.74 -2.49
N MET A 169 -3.46 -9.70 -3.34
CA MET A 169 -3.72 -8.65 -4.33
C MET A 169 -5.24 -8.48 -4.40
N ASP A 170 -5.82 -7.82 -3.41
CA ASP A 170 -7.26 -7.77 -3.19
C ASP A 170 -7.82 -6.39 -3.49
N VAL A 171 -8.99 -6.35 -4.14
CA VAL A 171 -9.74 -5.10 -4.28
C VAL A 171 -10.42 -4.81 -2.94
N CYS A 172 -10.29 -3.57 -2.45
CA CYS A 172 -10.82 -3.12 -1.18
C CYS A 172 -11.51 -1.77 -1.35
N ALA A 173 -12.67 -1.57 -0.71
CA ALA A 173 -13.25 -0.25 -0.55
C ALA A 173 -12.63 0.41 0.69
N PHE A 174 -11.96 1.54 0.51
CA PHE A 174 -11.32 2.27 1.58
C PHE A 174 -12.37 3.01 2.43
N ASN A 175 -12.26 2.85 3.76
CA ASN A 175 -13.14 3.52 4.71
C ASN A 175 -12.42 4.73 5.31
N GLN A 176 -12.53 5.87 4.62
CA GLN A 176 -11.89 7.13 5.02
C GLN A 176 -12.23 7.51 6.47
N ASN A 177 -13.50 7.40 6.89
CA ASN A 177 -13.91 7.84 8.23
C ASN A 177 -13.23 7.03 9.35
N VAL A 178 -13.03 5.73 9.13
CA VAL A 178 -12.33 4.86 10.09
C VAL A 178 -10.84 5.17 10.09
N PHE A 179 -10.25 5.43 8.91
CA PHE A 179 -8.87 5.84 8.80
C PHE A 179 -8.61 7.19 9.49
N ASP A 180 -9.47 8.18 9.29
CA ASP A 180 -9.38 9.48 9.97
C ASP A 180 -9.41 9.31 11.50
N TYR A 181 -10.28 8.43 12.01
CA TYR A 181 -10.32 8.13 13.43
C TYR A 181 -9.05 7.44 13.93
N LEU A 182 -8.46 6.53 13.16
CA LEU A 182 -7.15 5.95 13.46
C LEU A 182 -6.07 7.03 13.54
N MET A 183 -6.05 7.99 12.61
CA MET A 183 -5.12 9.13 12.63
C MET A 183 -5.33 10.05 13.83
N ASP A 184 -6.58 10.29 14.23
CA ASP A 184 -6.91 11.04 15.45
C ASP A 184 -6.34 10.33 16.69
N LEU A 185 -6.54 9.02 16.80
CA LEU A 185 -6.01 8.20 17.90
C LEU A 185 -4.48 8.16 17.91
N GLU A 186 -3.85 7.99 16.75
CA GLU A 186 -2.40 7.98 16.61
C GLU A 186 -1.80 9.34 16.99
N THR A 187 -2.43 10.43 16.56
CA THR A 187 -2.01 11.80 16.91
C THR A 187 -2.11 12.04 18.42
N VAL A 188 -3.25 11.72 19.04
CA VAL A 188 -3.45 11.90 20.49
C VAL A 188 -2.48 11.05 21.30
N THR A 189 -2.33 9.78 20.96
CA THR A 189 -1.45 8.86 21.70
C THR A 189 0.03 9.21 21.52
N SER A 190 0.45 9.66 20.34
CA SER A 190 1.82 10.13 20.10
C SER A 190 2.11 11.39 20.90
N LEU A 191 1.20 12.37 20.90
CA LEU A 191 1.37 13.59 21.69
C LEU A 191 1.45 13.29 23.20
N MET A 192 0.62 12.38 23.72
CA MET A 192 0.67 11.97 25.11
C MET A 192 2.01 11.34 25.53
N ARG A 193 2.72 10.65 24.61
CA ARG A 193 4.03 10.03 24.91
C ARG A 193 5.15 11.06 25.07
N GLU A 194 5.00 12.24 24.46
CA GLU A 194 5.98 13.33 24.51
C GLU A 194 5.75 14.29 25.69
N LEU A 195 4.54 14.27 26.29
CA LEU A 195 4.18 15.13 27.41
C LEU A 195 4.51 14.46 28.76
N LYS A 196 4.83 15.29 29.75
CA LYS A 196 4.99 14.85 31.14
C LYS A 196 3.63 14.74 31.83
N ASP A 197 3.55 13.90 32.85
CA ASP A 197 2.34 13.67 33.64
C ASP A 197 1.99 14.82 34.61
N ASP A 198 2.88 15.79 34.81
CA ASP A 198 2.61 17.05 35.49
C ASP A 198 2.03 18.15 34.58
N ASP A 199 1.95 17.91 33.26
CA ASP A 199 1.33 18.83 32.29
C ASP A 199 -0.21 18.63 32.27
N PRO A 200 -1.03 19.66 32.54
CA PRO A 200 -2.49 19.58 32.42
C PRO A 200 -2.97 19.07 31.04
N ARG A 201 -2.22 19.37 29.97
CA ARG A 201 -2.53 18.94 28.61
C ARG A 201 -2.51 17.42 28.47
N TYR A 202 -1.58 16.74 29.15
CA TYR A 202 -1.52 15.28 29.19
C TYR A 202 -2.86 14.69 29.68
N TRP A 203 -3.37 15.22 30.80
CA TRP A 203 -4.61 14.73 31.40
C TRP A 203 -5.86 15.05 30.59
N GLN A 204 -5.87 16.18 29.88
CA GLN A 204 -6.95 16.52 28.93
C GLN A 204 -6.99 15.52 27.78
N LEU A 205 -5.85 15.21 27.17
CA LEU A 205 -5.72 14.20 26.11
C LEU A 205 -6.11 12.81 26.61
N ALA A 206 -5.59 12.39 27.77
CA ALA A 206 -5.92 11.10 28.37
C ALA A 206 -7.43 10.94 28.62
N LYS A 207 -8.09 12.00 29.09
CA LYS A 207 -9.53 11.97 29.36
C LYS A 207 -10.35 11.95 28.07
N ALA A 208 -9.95 12.70 27.06
CA ALA A 208 -10.57 12.69 25.74
C ALA A 208 -10.44 11.30 25.09
N LEU A 209 -9.23 10.71 25.11
CA LEU A 209 -8.95 9.37 24.62
C LEU A 209 -9.81 8.32 25.32
N GLN A 210 -9.86 8.33 26.65
CA GLN A 210 -10.72 7.43 27.42
C GLN A 210 -12.19 7.54 27.01
N ARG A 211 -12.71 8.76 26.85
CA ARG A 211 -14.11 8.99 26.43
C ARG A 211 -14.36 8.48 25.02
N SER A 212 -13.42 8.70 24.11
CA SER A 212 -13.49 8.25 22.72
C SER A 212 -13.55 6.72 22.65
N LEU A 213 -12.60 6.03 23.31
CA LEU A 213 -12.52 4.57 23.33
C LEU A 213 -13.73 3.92 24.04
N ASN A 214 -14.28 4.56 25.08
CA ASN A 214 -15.51 4.09 25.72
C ASN A 214 -16.76 4.26 24.85
N THR A 215 -16.70 5.11 23.82
CA THR A 215 -17.82 5.38 22.90
C THR A 215 -17.75 4.48 21.67
N TYR A 216 -16.54 4.21 21.17
CA TYR A 216 -16.32 3.41 19.98
C TYR A 216 -16.66 1.93 20.20
N ASP A 217 -17.45 1.35 19.30
CA ASP A 217 -17.72 -0.09 19.22
C ASP A 217 -17.43 -0.58 17.80
N GLU A 218 -16.44 -1.47 17.66
CA GLU A 218 -16.06 -2.13 16.41
C GLU A 218 -17.20 -2.93 15.76
N ARG A 219 -18.22 -3.31 16.55
CA ARG A 219 -19.42 -4.03 16.08
C ARG A 219 -20.50 -3.09 15.56
N ASP A 220 -20.42 -1.81 15.90
CA ASP A 220 -21.33 -0.75 15.45
C ASP A 220 -20.55 0.49 15.00
N ILE A 221 -19.74 0.33 13.96
CA ILE A 221 -18.95 1.42 13.39
C ILE A 221 -19.86 2.57 12.92
N ALA A 222 -20.98 2.25 12.28
CA ALA A 222 -21.88 3.26 11.70
C ALA A 222 -22.53 4.14 12.79
N GLY A 223 -22.87 3.57 13.95
CA GLY A 223 -23.49 4.29 15.06
C GLY A 223 -22.50 4.98 16.00
N THR A 224 -21.27 4.47 16.13
CA THR A 224 -20.35 4.90 17.19
C THR A 224 -19.13 5.70 16.74
N LEU A 225 -18.75 5.64 15.45
CA LEU A 225 -17.52 6.26 14.97
C LEU A 225 -17.52 7.79 15.11
N GLU A 226 -18.53 8.48 14.58
CA GLU A 226 -18.61 9.94 14.68
C GLU A 226 -18.72 10.43 16.14
N PRO A 227 -19.60 9.85 17.00
CA PRO A 227 -19.61 10.19 18.42
C PRO A 227 -18.28 9.98 19.14
N ALA A 228 -17.47 8.99 18.73
CA ALA A 228 -16.14 8.75 19.28
C ALA A 228 -15.12 9.80 18.82
N LYS A 229 -15.14 10.20 17.53
CA LYS A 229 -14.32 11.29 16.97
C LYS A 229 -14.62 12.63 17.65
N GLU A 230 -15.89 12.93 17.90
CA GLU A 230 -16.32 14.13 18.63
C GLU A 230 -15.66 14.26 20.02
N LYS A 231 -15.34 13.14 20.69
CA LYS A 231 -14.65 13.18 22.00
C LYS A 231 -13.21 13.66 21.91
N LEU A 232 -12.58 13.55 20.74
CA LEU A 232 -11.21 13.96 20.47
C LEU A 232 -11.13 15.36 19.84
N ALA A 233 -12.18 15.81 19.15
CA ALA A 233 -12.19 17.05 18.38
C ALA A 233 -11.73 18.28 19.17
N GLY A 234 -12.21 18.42 20.42
CA GLY A 234 -11.83 19.54 21.29
C GLY A 234 -10.32 19.59 21.53
N VAL A 235 -9.73 18.48 21.96
CA VAL A 235 -8.28 18.44 22.24
C VAL A 235 -7.45 18.55 20.96
N LEU A 236 -7.88 17.97 19.84
CA LEU A 236 -7.15 18.06 18.56
C LEU A 236 -7.18 19.47 17.95
N SER A 237 -8.22 20.26 18.23
CA SER A 237 -8.32 21.64 17.74
C SER A 237 -7.44 22.65 18.49
N GLU A 238 -6.90 22.28 19.65
CA GLU A 238 -6.08 23.19 20.45
C GLU A 238 -4.68 23.35 19.82
N PRO A 239 -4.28 24.59 19.48
CA PRO A 239 -2.93 24.85 18.98
C PRO A 239 -1.90 24.68 20.09
N ALA A 240 -0.63 24.54 19.69
CA ALA A 240 0.48 24.64 20.62
C ALA A 240 0.55 26.04 21.28
N TYR A 241 1.27 26.15 22.40
CA TYR A 241 1.42 27.42 23.13
C TYR A 241 1.98 28.53 22.24
N SER A 242 1.56 29.78 22.46
CA SER A 242 1.93 30.91 21.59
C SER A 242 3.43 31.23 21.54
N SER A 243 4.21 30.73 22.50
CA SER A 243 5.67 30.93 22.59
C SER A 243 6.49 29.82 21.92
N VAL A 244 5.85 28.83 21.28
CA VAL A 244 6.56 27.73 20.61
C VAL A 244 7.15 28.14 19.27
N ILE A 245 8.13 27.37 18.82
CA ILE A 245 8.80 27.56 17.53
C ILE A 245 7.84 27.11 16.41
N HIS A 246 7.86 27.83 15.29
CA HIS A 246 7.18 27.40 14.08
C HIS A 246 7.99 26.33 13.36
N HIS A 247 7.39 25.16 13.16
CA HIS A 247 7.97 24.07 12.38
C HIS A 247 7.45 24.12 10.95
N VAL A 248 8.32 23.84 9.98
CA VAL A 248 7.95 23.60 8.58
C VAL A 248 8.37 22.18 8.23
N ALA A 249 7.42 21.39 7.72
CA ALA A 249 7.68 20.05 7.22
C ALA A 249 7.78 20.08 5.69
N VAL A 250 8.78 19.39 5.14
CA VAL A 250 8.99 19.22 3.69
C VAL A 250 9.12 17.74 3.39
N GLY A 251 8.32 17.23 2.47
CA GLY A 251 8.46 15.87 1.96
C GLY A 251 9.70 15.74 1.08
N HIS A 252 10.50 14.70 1.30
CA HIS A 252 11.72 14.43 0.53
C HIS A 252 11.81 12.92 0.25
N ALA A 253 12.15 12.56 -0.99
CA ALA A 253 12.45 11.20 -1.40
C ALA A 253 13.89 11.17 -1.92
N HIS A 254 14.81 10.73 -1.08
CA HIS A 254 16.21 10.54 -1.45
C HIS A 254 16.35 9.22 -2.20
N ILE A 255 17.00 9.24 -3.37
CA ILE A 255 17.30 8.05 -4.14
C ILE A 255 18.78 8.11 -4.51
N ASP A 256 19.56 7.21 -3.94
CA ASP A 256 20.95 7.03 -4.31
C ASP A 256 21.03 6.41 -5.70
N SER A 257 21.68 7.09 -6.65
CA SER A 257 21.77 6.60 -8.04
C SER A 257 22.51 5.26 -8.17
N ALA A 258 23.42 4.96 -7.24
CA ALA A 258 24.13 3.69 -7.13
C ALA A 258 24.71 3.57 -5.72
N TRP A 259 24.13 2.68 -4.89
CA TRP A 259 24.60 2.43 -3.52
C TRP A 259 25.04 0.98 -3.27
N LEU A 260 24.32 0.02 -3.86
CA LEU A 260 24.40 -1.40 -3.56
C LEU A 260 24.70 -2.25 -4.80
#